data_AF-A0A3N5HZE6-F1
#
_entry.id   AF-A0A3N5HZE6-F1
#
_cell.length_a   1.000
_cell.length_b   1.000
_cell.length_c   1.000
_cell.angle_alpha   90.00
_cell.angle_beta   90.00
_cell.angle_gamma   90.00
#
_symmetry.space_group_name_H-M   'P 1'
#
loop_
_entity.id
_entity.type
_entity.pdbx_description
1 polymer ?
#
loop_
_entity_poly.entity_id
_entity_poly.type
_entity_poly.pdbx_seq_one_letter_code
_entity_poly.pdbx_strand_id
1 'polypeptide(L)'
;RGDGDEMILKEADALAAVAAAPARDVRIVSNEVGLGVHPPTVEGLRFRDVLGFVNQRVAAAAHRVVLLVAGLPLLVKDTPPGRPFVAPPHEAP
;
A
#
# COMPACT_ATOMS: atom_id res chain seq x y z
N ARG A 1 5.80 18.95 -4.98
CA ARG A 1 4.92 19.64 -3.99
C ARG A 1 5.45 19.18 -2.64
N GLY A 2 5.99 20.08 -1.82
CA GLY A 2 6.69 19.73 -0.57
C GLY A 2 5.72 19.34 0.55
N ASP A 3 4.73 18.51 0.24
CA ASP A 3 3.62 18.21 1.14
C ASP A 3 4.15 17.37 2.31
N GLY A 4 3.67 17.64 3.52
CA GLY A 4 4.08 16.92 4.73
C GLY A 4 3.55 15.48 4.75
N ASP A 5 4.25 14.58 5.47
CA ASP A 5 3.92 13.16 5.53
C ASP A 5 2.47 12.95 6.00
N GLU A 6 2.05 13.63 7.06
CA GLU A 6 0.68 13.52 7.59
C GLU A 6 -0.39 13.84 6.55
N MET A 7 -0.15 14.86 5.70
CA MET A 7 -1.09 15.24 4.65
C MET A 7 -1.16 14.15 3.58
N ILE A 8 -0.01 13.63 3.15
CA ILE A 8 0.05 12.52 2.18
C ILE A 8 -0.68 11.29 2.71
N LEU A 9 -0.47 10.96 3.99
CA LEU A 9 -1.09 9.80 4.63
C LEU A 9 -2.59 9.99 4.80
N LYS A 10 -3.06 11.21 5.10
CA LYS A 10 -4.49 11.54 5.13
C LYS A 10 -5.16 11.38 3.76
N GLU A 11 -4.50 11.81 2.69
CA GLU A 11 -5.01 11.61 1.32
C GLU A 11 -5.03 10.11 0.95
N ALA A 12 -4.05 9.33 1.41
CA ALA A 12 -4.06 7.89 1.25
C ALA A 12 -5.22 7.22 1.99
N ASP A 13 -5.55 7.67 3.20
CA ASP A 13 -6.72 7.20 3.94
C ASP A 13 -8.03 7.55 3.21
N ALA A 14 -8.12 8.75 2.61
CA ALA A 14 -9.26 9.15 1.78
C ALA A 14 -9.39 8.28 0.51
N LEU A 15 -8.27 8.00 -0.17
CA LEU A 15 -8.25 7.10 -1.31
C LEU A 15 -8.68 5.67 -0.92
N ALA A 16 -8.19 5.18 0.22
CA ALA A 16 -8.57 3.87 0.76
C ALA A 16 -10.09 3.80 1.05
N ALA A 17 -10.69 4.85 1.58
CA ALA A 17 -12.13 4.93 1.80
C ALA A 17 -12.93 4.89 0.49
N VAL A 18 -12.45 5.57 -0.56
CA VAL A 18 -13.08 5.52 -1.90
C VAL A 18 -12.97 4.11 -2.50
N ALA A 19 -11.82 3.46 -2.35
CA ALA A 19 -11.59 2.10 -2.85
C ALA A 19 -12.43 1.04 -2.11
N ALA A 20 -12.76 1.27 -0.83
CA ALA A 20 -13.61 0.39 -0.03
C ALA A 20 -15.12 0.59 -0.27
N ALA A 21 -15.52 1.63 -1.00
CA ALA A 21 -16.94 1.94 -1.20
C ALA A 21 -17.66 0.83 -2.00
N PRO A 22 -18.88 0.42 -1.60
CA PRO A 22 -19.66 -0.57 -2.33
C PRO A 22 -19.91 -0.17 -3.80
N ALA A 23 -20.07 -1.18 -4.66
CA ALA A 23 -20.43 -1.04 -6.08
C ALA A 23 -19.39 -0.34 -6.99
N ARG A 24 -18.11 -0.29 -6.60
CA ARG A 24 -17.01 0.20 -7.44
C ARG A 24 -15.98 -0.90 -7.70
N ASP A 25 -15.62 -1.10 -8.96
CA ASP A 25 -14.46 -1.94 -9.34
C ASP A 25 -13.24 -1.03 -9.52
N VAL A 26 -12.51 -0.82 -8.43
CA VAL A 26 -11.32 0.05 -8.41
C VAL A 26 -10.07 -0.81 -8.44
N ARG A 27 -9.20 -0.57 -9.42
CA ARG A 27 -7.85 -1.15 -9.49
C ARG A 27 -6.84 -0.04 -9.27
N ILE A 28 -5.98 -0.21 -8.26
CA ILE A 28 -4.92 0.75 -7.92
C ILE A 28 -3.58 0.05 -8.20
N VAL A 29 -2.70 0.75 -8.92
CA VAL A 29 -1.34 0.28 -9.20
C VAL A 29 -0.37 1.23 -8.50
N SER A 30 0.56 0.67 -7.75
CA SER A 30 1.64 1.38 -7.09
C SER A 30 2.93 0.58 -7.22
N ASN A 31 4.06 1.24 -7.02
CA ASN A 31 5.37 0.58 -7.01
C ASN A 31 5.66 0.03 -5.62
N GLU A 32 6.32 -1.13 -5.59
CA GLU A 32 7.00 -1.64 -4.40
C GLU A 32 8.44 -1.14 -4.40
N VAL A 33 8.83 -0.43 -3.35
CA VAL A 33 10.14 0.25 -3.25
C VAL A 33 10.97 -0.24 -2.06
N GLY A 34 10.41 -1.09 -1.19
CA GLY A 34 11.08 -1.62 0.00
C GLY A 34 11.98 -2.83 -0.25
N LEU A 35 11.89 -3.45 -1.44
CA LEU A 35 12.65 -4.67 -1.77
C LEU A 35 14.04 -4.40 -2.41
N GLY A 36 14.39 -3.14 -2.61
CA GLY A 36 15.65 -2.71 -3.24
C GLY A 36 16.65 -2.10 -2.27
N VAL A 37 17.80 -1.68 -2.81
CA VAL A 37 18.82 -0.92 -2.06
C VAL A 37 18.23 0.43 -1.62
N HIS A 38 18.52 0.80 -0.39
CA HIS A 38 18.04 2.05 0.17
C HIS A 38 18.62 3.27 -0.56
N PRO A 39 17.83 4.33 -0.79
CA PRO A 39 18.34 5.55 -1.40
C PRO A 39 19.43 6.19 -0.53
N PRO A 40 20.47 6.79 -1.14
CA PRO A 40 21.55 7.44 -0.41
C PRO A 40 21.15 8.84 0.12
N THR A 41 20.00 9.36 -0.29
CA THR A 41 19.51 10.71 0.06
C THR A 41 18.38 10.65 1.08
N VAL A 42 18.28 11.70 1.89
CA VAL A 42 17.20 11.86 2.88
C VAL A 42 15.84 11.88 2.21
N GLU A 43 15.73 12.56 1.06
CA GLU A 43 14.49 12.65 0.29
C GLU A 43 14.09 11.28 -0.28
N GLY A 44 15.06 10.46 -0.68
CA GLY A 44 14.81 9.12 -1.18
C GLY A 44 14.34 8.19 -0.08
N LEU A 45 14.98 8.24 1.10
CA LEU A 45 14.54 7.49 2.28
C LEU A 45 13.11 7.87 2.67
N ARG A 46 12.83 9.17 2.76
CA ARG A 46 11.49 9.68 3.04
C ARG A 46 10.48 9.20 2.00
N PHE A 47 10.80 9.29 0.71
CA PHE A 47 9.92 8.81 -0.35
C PHE A 47 9.62 7.31 -0.20
N ARG A 48 10.65 6.48 0.02
CA ARG A 48 10.50 5.04 0.23
C ARG A 48 9.56 4.74 1.39
N ASP A 49 9.79 5.38 2.54
CA ASP A 49 9.04 5.12 3.77
C ASP A 49 7.60 5.58 3.64
N VAL A 50 7.38 6.81 3.17
CA VAL A 50 6.03 7.36 2.99
C VAL A 50 5.25 6.55 1.96
N LEU A 51 5.85 6.16 0.82
CA LEU A 51 5.18 5.32 -0.17
C LEU A 51 4.83 3.93 0.40
N GLY A 52 5.71 3.35 1.21
CA GLY A 52 5.42 2.11 1.94
C GLY A 52 4.18 2.24 2.84
N PHE A 53 4.07 3.33 3.61
CA PHE A 53 2.91 3.60 4.44
C PHE A 53 1.62 3.88 3.65
N VAL A 54 1.72 4.52 2.47
CA VAL A 54 0.59 4.71 1.56
C VAL A 54 0.13 3.36 1.01
N ASN A 55 1.06 2.52 0.55
CA ASN A 55 0.76 1.18 0.05
C ASN A 55 0.06 0.33 1.11
N GLN A 56 0.51 0.39 2.37
CA GLN A 56 -0.13 -0.33 3.49
C GLN A 56 -1.59 0.11 3.72
N ARG A 57 -1.87 1.42 3.73
CA ARG A 57 -3.24 1.96 3.89
C ARG A 57 -4.17 1.48 2.78
N VAL A 58 -3.74 1.58 1.53
CA VAL A 58 -4.52 1.13 0.37
C VAL A 58 -4.69 -0.40 0.38
N ALA A 59 -3.62 -1.15 0.68
CA ALA A 59 -3.65 -2.60 0.75
C ALA A 59 -4.58 -3.11 1.86
N ALA A 60 -4.71 -2.40 2.98
CA ALA A 60 -5.64 -2.74 4.06
C ALA A 60 -7.10 -2.69 3.58
N ALA A 61 -7.46 -1.66 2.80
CA ALA A 61 -8.81 -1.49 2.22
C ALA A 61 -9.09 -2.39 1.01
N ALA A 62 -8.06 -2.84 0.29
CA ALA A 62 -8.23 -3.70 -0.88
C ALA A 62 -8.80 -5.08 -0.51
N HIS A 63 -9.51 -5.75 -1.42
CA HIS A 63 -9.89 -7.16 -1.26
C HIS A 63 -8.76 -8.10 -1.69
N ARG A 64 -8.07 -7.71 -2.77
CA ARG A 64 -6.98 -8.44 -3.38
C ARG A 64 -5.75 -7.55 -3.52
N VAL A 65 -4.59 -8.07 -3.14
CA VAL A 65 -3.29 -7.41 -3.33
C VAL A 65 -2.38 -8.37 -4.05
N VAL A 66 -1.78 -7.92 -5.15
CA VAL A 66 -0.88 -8.71 -5.99
C VAL A 66 0.43 -7.95 -6.15
N LEU A 67 1.54 -8.64 -5.92
CA LEU A 67 2.87 -8.18 -6.32
C LEU A 67 3.18 -8.77 -7.71
N LEU A 68 3.53 -7.93 -8.68
CA LEU A 68 3.93 -8.39 -10.01
C LEU A 68 5.45 -8.54 -10.07
N VAL A 69 5.93 -9.74 -10.36
CA VAL A 69 7.36 -10.06 -10.49
C VAL A 69 7.63 -10.61 -11.88
N ALA A 70 8.37 -9.86 -12.71
CA ALA A 70 8.63 -10.23 -14.11
C ALA A 70 7.36 -10.59 -14.91
N GLY A 71 6.24 -9.91 -14.65
CA GLY A 71 4.93 -10.16 -15.27
C GLY A 71 4.13 -11.30 -14.64
N LEU A 72 4.68 -12.00 -13.65
CA LEU A 72 4.01 -13.08 -12.92
C LEU A 72 3.35 -12.53 -11.65
N PRO A 73 2.07 -12.86 -11.39
CA PRO A 73 1.37 -12.41 -10.20
C PRO A 73 1.74 -13.26 -8.98
N LEU A 74 2.18 -12.61 -7.91
CA LEU A 74 2.25 -13.18 -6.57
C LEU A 74 1.09 -12.62 -5.74
N LEU A 75 0.16 -13.49 -5.35
CA LEU A 75 -1.00 -13.12 -4.54
C LEU A 75 -0.58 -12.94 -3.08
N VAL A 76 -0.61 -11.70 -2.59
CA VAL A 76 -0.22 -11.34 -1.22
C VAL A 76 -1.43 -11.39 -0.28
N LYS A 77 -2.60 -11.01 -0.78
CA LYS A 77 -3.86 -11.00 -0.03
C LYS A 77 -5.01 -11.35 -0.96
N ASP A 78 -5.90 -12.22 -0.49
CA ASP A 78 -7.17 -12.54 -1.13
C ASP A 78 -8.25 -12.69 -0.05
N THR A 79 -8.94 -11.60 0.24
CA THR A 79 -9.97 -11.54 1.27
C THR A 79 -11.32 -11.24 0.63
N PRO A 80 -12.38 -12.03 0.93
CA PRO A 80 -13.71 -11.75 0.42
C PRO A 80 -14.24 -10.38 0.86
N PRO A 81 -15.15 -9.76 0.10
CA PRO A 81 -15.82 -8.52 0.50
C PRO A 81 -16.46 -8.61 1.88
N GLY A 82 -16.29 -7.56 2.69
CA GLY A 82 -16.88 -7.45 4.03
C GLY A 82 -16.14 -8.17 5.15
N ARG A 83 -15.02 -8.85 4.89
CA ARG A 83 -14.15 -9.41 5.93
C ARG A 83 -12.88 -8.56 6.07
N PRO A 84 -12.57 -8.02 7.27
CA PRO A 84 -11.33 -7.30 7.47
C PRO A 84 -10.13 -8.22 7.28
N PHE A 85 -9.11 -7.76 6.55
CA PHE A 85 -7.82 -8.42 6.55
C PHE A 85 -7.10 -8.09 7.85
N VAL A 86 -6.87 -9.12 8.67
CA VAL A 86 -6.01 -9.02 9.85
C VAL A 86 -4.63 -9.48 9.42
N ALA A 87 -3.70 -8.54 9.31
CA ALA A 87 -2.31 -8.90 9.08
C ALA A 87 -1.83 -9.81 10.22
N PRO A 88 -1.08 -10.89 9.93
CA PRO A 88 -0.47 -11.67 10.99
C PRO A 88 0.42 -10.76 11.86
N PRO A 89 0.52 -11.00 13.17
CA PRO A 89 1.42 -10.23 14.02
C PRO A 89 2.83 -10.29 13.43
N HIS A 90 3.47 -9.12 13.32
CA HIS A 90 4.87 -9.05 12.91
C HIS A 90 5.72 -9.55 14.07
N GLU A 91 5.95 -10.87 14.17
CA GLU A 91 7.06 -11.39 14.96
C GLU A 91 8.35 -10.92 14.28
N ALA A 92 8.89 -9.81 14.78
CA ALA A 92 10.24 -9.41 14.43
C ALA A 92 11.20 -10.50 14.97
N PRO A 93 12.20 -10.95 14.20
CA PRO A 93 13.29 -11.75 14.74
C PRO A 93 14.10 -10.97 15.78
#